data_AF-A0AAW2GZV4-F1
#
_entry.id   AF-A0AAW2GZV4-F1
#
_cell.length_a   1.000
_cell.length_b   1.000
_cell.length_c   1.000
_cell.angle_alpha   90.00
_cell.angle_beta   90.00
_cell.angle_gamma   90.00
#
_symmetry.space_group_name_H-M   'P 1'
#
loop_
_entity.id
_entity.type
_entity.pdbx_description
1 polymer ?
#
loop_
_entity_poly.entity_id
_entity_poly.type
_entity_poly.pdbx_seq_one_letter_code
_entity_poly.pdbx_strand_id
1 'polypeptide(L)'
;MLQFAFTFCICISLILSCASTNTEKINNNIFTKIPAYIVAQKSELLNSTRCREELQNFQTAVDHRMLWSLKDGKTKTNSVLREESKLGNVLMCFSVYRNTKEIFSTKLDTDAIPVIHSLKFLSMVIIIFYHYFVYTWDSIDNKVWTWNIFDKYFSFLINFIPLSVDVYFFSSGCLVTYLYLRNRTDKKLSKSIQCKENLIEFFIYIIKRFTRLTPAYMTALILWQLSSTWFEKTSQFYTYERGHEMCPKYWWRNLLYINNFFSFDTMCMKWSWYLANDMQFYIIAVILLILSTTLSEINRMIDIMYDKPWMRINPYIIGMISGYILKKLNNNLALKKKIIILCWCLVIVVDIYVLRYQRHMSILSTAVYMTLFRILWATSIAWIVITCTKNGGILNKLLSFKGWIPLSRLTYCAYLLNPIIIQSITLYSNNAIHYEVLLQIVMCLGYILIIYLCSYVLSLLVEIPYISLTRLFIRYFRYAKGTSKVL
;
A
#
# COMPACT_ATOMS: atom_id res chain seq x y z
N MET A 1 5.34 -21.01 -18.63
CA MET A 1 5.77 -19.61 -18.39
C MET A 1 5.36 -19.02 -17.03
N LEU A 2 4.38 -19.56 -16.27
CA LEU A 2 4.20 -19.20 -14.84
C LEU A 2 5.10 -20.00 -13.89
N GLN A 3 5.60 -21.14 -14.37
CA GLN A 3 6.78 -21.79 -13.81
C GLN A 3 7.98 -20.84 -13.87
N PHE A 4 8.06 -19.89 -14.81
CA PHE A 4 9.13 -18.88 -14.83
C PHE A 4 8.98 -17.84 -13.72
N ALA A 5 7.79 -17.42 -13.28
CA ALA A 5 7.64 -16.47 -12.16
C ALA A 5 7.92 -17.13 -10.79
N PHE A 6 7.54 -18.39 -10.63
CA PHE A 6 7.80 -19.19 -9.43
C PHE A 6 9.27 -19.67 -9.38
N THR A 7 9.82 -20.05 -10.54
CA THR A 7 11.25 -20.35 -10.75
C THR A 7 12.08 -19.08 -10.73
N PHE A 8 11.55 -17.88 -10.97
CA PHE A 8 12.27 -16.61 -10.79
C PHE A 8 12.42 -16.28 -9.30
N CYS A 9 11.40 -16.51 -8.47
CA CYS A 9 11.53 -16.40 -7.01
C CYS A 9 12.42 -17.52 -6.41
N ILE A 10 12.34 -18.75 -6.94
CA ILE A 10 13.17 -19.89 -6.50
C ILE A 10 14.60 -19.81 -7.03
N CYS A 11 14.84 -19.41 -8.29
CA CYS A 11 16.18 -19.18 -8.85
C CYS A 11 16.82 -17.94 -8.26
N ILE A 12 16.09 -16.87 -7.91
CA ILE A 12 16.68 -15.79 -7.11
C ILE A 12 17.12 -16.33 -5.75
N SER A 13 16.34 -17.21 -5.11
CA SER A 13 16.71 -17.81 -3.82
C SER A 13 17.87 -18.83 -3.92
N LEU A 14 17.96 -19.60 -5.02
CA LEU A 14 19.00 -20.60 -5.28
C LEU A 14 20.30 -20.00 -5.86
N ILE A 15 20.21 -19.00 -6.76
CA ILE A 15 21.36 -18.25 -7.29
C ILE A 15 22.00 -17.41 -6.16
N LEU A 16 21.22 -16.94 -5.18
CA LEU A 16 21.72 -16.18 -4.02
C LEU A 16 22.34 -17.02 -2.91
N SER A 17 22.09 -18.33 -2.87
CA SER A 17 22.79 -19.25 -1.97
C SER A 17 24.20 -19.59 -2.51
N CYS A 18 24.39 -19.58 -3.83
CA CYS A 18 25.67 -19.88 -4.47
C CYS A 18 26.55 -18.65 -4.77
N ALA A 19 26.03 -17.42 -4.72
CA ALA A 19 26.80 -16.20 -5.02
C ALA A 19 27.35 -15.48 -3.77
N SER A 20 27.62 -16.21 -2.67
CA SER A 20 28.21 -15.62 -1.45
C SER A 20 29.74 -15.70 -1.41
N THR A 21 30.42 -15.48 -2.54
CA THR A 21 31.86 -15.26 -2.55
C THR A 21 32.21 -14.19 -3.59
N ASN A 22 32.91 -13.15 -3.10
CA ASN A 22 33.51 -12.03 -3.83
C ASN A 22 32.57 -10.98 -4.43
N THR A 23 32.54 -9.78 -3.82
CA THR A 23 33.36 -8.65 -4.31
C THR A 23 33.11 -7.35 -3.50
N GLU A 24 34.25 -6.82 -3.04
CA GLU A 24 34.71 -5.45 -2.81
C GLU A 24 33.78 -4.28 -2.44
N LYS A 25 34.28 -3.52 -1.43
CA LYS A 25 33.84 -2.20 -0.99
C LYS A 25 34.00 -1.16 -2.11
N ILE A 26 32.88 -0.59 -2.57
CA ILE A 26 32.90 0.67 -3.33
C ILE A 26 32.84 1.83 -2.33
N ASN A 27 33.92 2.60 -2.34
CA ASN A 27 34.14 3.77 -1.50
C ASN A 27 33.42 4.98 -2.12
N ASN A 28 32.46 5.58 -1.40
CA ASN A 28 31.77 6.80 -1.83
C ASN A 28 32.64 8.03 -1.51
N ASN A 29 33.48 8.46 -2.44
CA ASN A 29 34.13 9.77 -2.40
C ASN A 29 34.07 10.42 -3.79
N ILE A 30 32.91 11.00 -4.14
CA ILE A 30 32.72 11.81 -5.37
C ILE A 30 32.04 13.15 -5.04
N PHE A 31 32.38 13.78 -3.92
CA PHE A 31 32.00 15.19 -3.67
C PHE A 31 33.18 16.09 -3.28
N THR A 32 34.41 15.56 -3.22
CA THR A 32 35.61 16.30 -2.80
C THR A 32 36.57 16.66 -3.95
N LYS A 33 36.15 16.54 -5.21
CA LYS A 33 37.00 16.82 -6.39
C LYS A 33 36.36 17.77 -7.41
N ILE A 34 35.84 18.91 -6.96
CA ILE A 34 35.60 20.05 -7.87
C ILE A 34 36.60 21.16 -7.51
N PRO A 35 37.57 21.49 -8.38
CA PRO A 35 38.59 22.50 -8.12
C PRO A 35 38.00 23.86 -7.69
N ALA A 36 36.85 24.24 -8.25
CA ALA A 36 36.18 25.51 -7.96
C ALA A 36 35.65 25.65 -6.52
N TYR A 37 35.21 24.56 -5.88
CA TYR A 37 34.68 24.61 -4.51
C TYR A 37 35.81 24.86 -3.48
N ILE A 38 36.98 24.27 -3.70
CA ILE A 38 38.17 24.47 -2.86
C ILE A 38 38.67 25.91 -2.96
N VAL A 39 38.57 26.52 -4.14
CA VAL A 39 38.90 27.95 -4.35
C VAL A 39 37.87 28.86 -3.65
N ALA A 40 36.57 28.52 -3.69
CA ALA A 40 35.52 29.24 -2.97
C ALA A 40 35.67 29.21 -1.45
N GLN A 41 36.10 28.08 -0.89
CA GLN A 41 36.32 27.91 0.55
C GLN A 41 37.45 28.80 1.10
N LYS A 42 38.36 29.28 0.24
CA LYS A 42 39.45 30.21 0.60
C LYS A 42 39.16 31.68 0.25
N SER A 43 37.89 32.03 -0.01
CA SER A 43 37.48 33.40 -0.40
C SER A 43 37.88 34.50 0.59
N GLU A 44 38.13 34.16 1.86
CA GLU A 44 38.61 35.09 2.90
C GLU A 44 40.03 35.62 2.64
N LEU A 45 40.86 34.90 1.88
CA LEU A 45 42.22 35.32 1.51
C LEU A 45 42.27 36.37 0.39
N LEU A 46 41.12 36.68 -0.25
CA LEU A 46 41.04 37.66 -1.33
C LEU A 46 40.67 39.04 -0.78
N ASN A 47 41.53 40.05 -0.94
CA ASN A 47 41.30 41.43 -0.46
C ASN A 47 40.27 42.23 -1.28
N SER A 48 39.80 41.72 -2.41
CA SER A 48 38.76 42.37 -3.23
C SER A 48 37.36 42.02 -2.71
N THR A 49 36.58 43.03 -2.33
CA THR A 49 35.21 42.89 -1.79
C THR A 49 34.27 42.20 -2.78
N ARG A 50 34.32 42.59 -4.06
CA ARG A 50 33.44 42.07 -5.10
C ARG A 50 33.70 40.59 -5.46
N CYS A 51 34.96 40.20 -5.53
CA CYS A 51 35.33 38.81 -5.84
C CYS A 51 34.97 37.87 -4.69
N ARG A 52 35.20 38.32 -3.45
CA ARG A 52 34.82 37.60 -2.23
C ARG A 52 33.32 37.34 -2.15
N GLU A 53 32.49 38.35 -2.41
CA GLU A 53 31.02 38.20 -2.42
C GLU A 53 30.53 37.24 -3.50
N GLU A 54 31.11 37.28 -4.71
CA GLU A 54 30.70 36.37 -5.79
C GLU A 54 31.06 34.91 -5.49
N LEU A 55 32.23 34.66 -4.89
CA LEU A 55 32.64 33.31 -4.46
C LEU A 55 31.80 32.78 -3.30
N GLN A 56 31.41 33.63 -2.34
CA GLN A 56 30.48 33.23 -1.27
C GLN A 56 29.09 32.93 -1.81
N ASN A 57 28.55 33.76 -2.70
CA ASN A 57 27.26 33.51 -3.33
C ASN A 57 27.26 32.21 -4.15
N PHE A 58 28.35 31.92 -4.88
CA PHE A 58 28.52 30.66 -5.59
C PHE A 58 28.52 29.46 -4.62
N GLN A 59 29.23 29.57 -3.50
CA GLN A 59 29.24 28.53 -2.45
C GLN A 59 27.84 28.27 -1.90
N THR A 60 27.10 29.33 -1.54
CA THR A 60 25.73 29.22 -1.01
C THR A 60 24.77 28.60 -2.04
N ALA A 61 24.92 28.93 -3.32
CA ALA A 61 24.11 28.35 -4.40
C ALA A 61 24.41 26.86 -4.62
N VAL A 62 25.67 26.45 -4.52
CA VAL A 62 26.08 25.03 -4.57
C VAL A 62 25.51 24.26 -3.37
N ASP A 63 25.58 24.82 -2.17
CA ASP A 63 25.04 24.22 -0.94
C ASP A 63 23.51 24.03 -1.01
N HIS A 64 22.81 24.96 -1.66
CA HIS A 64 21.37 24.87 -1.91
C HIS A 64 20.98 24.17 -3.22
N ARG A 65 21.94 23.58 -3.94
CA ARG A 65 21.74 22.84 -5.22
C ARG A 65 21.02 23.66 -6.30
N MET A 66 21.29 24.96 -6.37
CA MET A 66 20.74 25.86 -7.39
C MET A 66 21.61 25.84 -8.65
N LEU A 67 20.99 25.74 -9.84
CA LEU A 67 21.71 25.87 -11.11
C LEU A 67 22.14 27.33 -11.33
N TRP A 68 23.45 27.59 -11.23
CA TRP A 68 24.04 28.93 -11.38
C TRP A 68 23.87 29.54 -12.78
N SER A 69 23.58 28.70 -13.79
CA SER A 69 23.39 29.13 -15.18
C SER A 69 22.11 29.93 -15.44
N LEU A 70 21.27 30.16 -14.44
CA LEU A 70 20.00 30.91 -14.55
C LEU A 70 20.12 32.36 -14.08
N LYS A 71 21.34 32.88 -13.85
CA LYS A 71 21.57 34.27 -13.43
C LYS A 71 21.50 35.21 -14.63
N ASP A 72 20.30 35.41 -15.18
CA ASP A 72 20.01 36.58 -16.02
C ASP A 72 19.43 37.71 -15.16
N GLY A 73 20.12 38.84 -15.21
CA GLY A 73 19.87 40.01 -14.39
C GLY A 73 18.52 40.66 -14.71
N LYS A 74 17.60 40.58 -13.74
CA LYS A 74 16.48 41.48 -13.42
C LYS A 74 15.32 40.66 -12.84
N THR A 75 15.48 40.18 -11.62
CA THR A 75 14.32 39.90 -10.78
C THR A 75 14.60 40.46 -9.41
N LYS A 76 14.07 41.68 -9.19
CA LYS A 76 13.89 42.26 -7.88
C LYS A 76 13.34 41.17 -6.96
N THR A 77 14.07 40.95 -5.88
CA THR A 77 13.63 40.47 -4.59
C THR A 77 12.27 41.09 -4.24
N ASN A 78 11.24 40.39 -4.66
CA ASN A 78 9.86 40.41 -4.19
C ASN A 78 9.28 39.12 -4.75
N SER A 79 9.73 37.97 -4.23
CA SER A 79 8.90 36.77 -4.30
C SER A 79 7.69 37.07 -3.45
N VAL A 80 6.71 37.68 -4.10
CA VAL A 80 5.33 37.82 -3.71
C VAL A 80 4.96 36.54 -2.96
N LEU A 81 4.94 36.62 -1.63
CA LEU A 81 4.03 35.82 -0.82
C LEU A 81 2.65 36.22 -1.33
N ARG A 82 2.23 35.60 -2.44
CA ARG A 82 0.87 35.71 -2.91
C ARG A 82 0.10 35.10 -1.76
N GLU A 83 -0.61 35.92 -1.00
CA GLU A 83 -1.69 35.42 -0.17
C GLU A 83 -2.62 34.68 -1.13
N GLU A 84 -2.38 33.38 -1.30
CA GLU A 84 -3.24 32.58 -2.15
C GLU A 84 -4.62 32.66 -1.52
N SER A 85 -5.56 33.21 -2.27
CA SER A 85 -6.96 33.24 -1.85
C SER A 85 -7.37 31.84 -1.39
N LYS A 86 -8.27 31.73 -0.40
CA LYS A 86 -8.75 30.43 0.09
C LYS A 86 -9.18 29.52 -1.08
N LEU A 87 -9.76 30.12 -2.13
CA LEU A 87 -10.13 29.46 -3.37
C LEU A 87 -8.91 28.97 -4.18
N GLY A 88 -7.84 29.76 -4.31
CA GLY A 88 -6.60 29.36 -4.95
C GLY A 88 -5.99 28.10 -4.32
N ASN A 89 -5.91 28.05 -2.98
CA ASN A 89 -5.43 26.88 -2.25
C ASN A 89 -6.29 25.62 -2.51
N VAL A 90 -7.62 25.79 -2.62
CA VAL A 90 -8.56 24.69 -2.95
C VAL A 90 -8.34 24.21 -4.38
N LEU A 91 -8.24 25.12 -5.35
CA LEU A 91 -7.99 24.78 -6.76
C LEU A 91 -6.65 24.05 -6.94
N MET A 92 -5.63 24.43 -6.17
CA MET A 92 -4.34 23.75 -6.19
C MET A 92 -4.39 22.30 -5.69
N CYS A 93 -5.42 21.89 -4.94
CA CYS A 93 -5.64 20.48 -4.57
C CYS A 93 -6.05 19.61 -5.79
N PHE A 94 -6.65 20.22 -6.81
CA PHE A 94 -7.09 19.54 -8.04
C PHE A 94 -6.09 19.70 -9.20
N SER A 95 -4.92 20.30 -8.95
CA SER A 95 -3.90 20.50 -9.98
C SER A 95 -3.35 19.16 -10.48
N VAL A 96 -3.64 18.83 -11.74
CA VAL A 96 -3.17 17.59 -12.39
C VAL A 96 -1.65 17.49 -12.36
N TYR A 97 -0.93 18.58 -12.62
CA TYR A 97 0.54 18.60 -12.60
C TYR A 97 1.09 18.28 -11.21
N ARG A 98 0.57 18.94 -10.16
CA ARG A 98 1.01 18.70 -8.78
C ARG A 98 0.71 17.28 -8.33
N ASN A 99 -0.52 16.80 -8.59
CA ASN A 99 -0.96 15.47 -8.19
C ASN A 99 -0.20 14.37 -8.94
N THR A 100 0.07 14.55 -10.24
CA THR A 100 0.91 13.63 -11.03
C THR A 100 2.32 13.56 -10.47
N LYS A 101 2.92 14.70 -10.13
CA LYS A 101 4.24 14.74 -9.49
C LYS A 101 4.23 14.05 -8.12
N GLU A 102 3.16 14.19 -7.33
CA GLU A 102 3.01 13.48 -6.05
C GLU A 102 2.87 11.96 -6.26
N ILE A 103 2.10 11.49 -7.26
CA ILE A 103 1.96 10.05 -7.58
C ILE A 103 3.30 9.45 -7.97
N PHE A 104 4.00 10.05 -8.93
CA PHE A 104 5.22 9.50 -9.51
C PHE A 104 6.50 9.86 -8.73
N SER A 105 6.40 10.60 -7.64
CA SER A 105 7.55 10.92 -6.79
C SER A 105 8.12 9.65 -6.15
N THR A 106 9.35 9.31 -6.49
CA THR A 106 10.11 8.20 -5.88
C THR A 106 10.81 8.59 -4.58
N LYS A 107 10.59 9.82 -4.10
CA LYS A 107 11.10 10.28 -2.82
C LYS A 107 10.29 9.62 -1.69
N LEU A 108 11.01 8.95 -0.81
CA LEU A 108 10.48 8.38 0.43
C LEU A 108 11.13 9.12 1.60
N ASP A 109 10.38 9.28 2.69
CA ASP A 109 10.94 9.75 3.95
C ASP A 109 12.02 8.78 4.42
N THR A 110 13.03 9.27 5.15
CA THR A 110 14.15 8.45 5.66
C THR A 110 13.72 7.27 6.53
N ASP A 111 12.50 7.37 7.10
CA ASP A 111 11.87 6.38 7.98
C ASP A 111 10.79 5.53 7.28
N ALA A 112 10.61 5.66 5.96
CA ALA A 112 9.65 4.84 5.24
C ALA A 112 10.15 3.40 5.08
N ILE A 113 9.22 2.45 4.96
CA ILE A 113 9.52 1.02 4.76
C ILE A 113 9.26 0.68 3.27
N PRO A 114 10.27 0.71 2.38
CA PRO A 114 10.04 0.64 0.93
C PRO A 114 9.49 -0.73 0.48
N VAL A 115 9.85 -1.79 1.21
CA VAL A 115 9.44 -3.19 0.98
C VAL A 115 7.93 -3.37 0.96
N ILE A 116 7.19 -2.58 1.77
CA ILE A 116 5.73 -2.64 1.80
C ILE A 116 5.15 -2.26 0.43
N HIS A 117 5.81 -1.37 -0.32
CA HIS A 117 5.30 -0.94 -1.62
C HIS A 117 5.29 -2.06 -2.66
N SER A 118 6.38 -2.83 -2.75
CA SER A 118 6.49 -3.97 -3.66
C SER A 118 5.54 -5.10 -3.28
N LEU A 119 5.46 -5.44 -1.99
CA LEU A 119 4.54 -6.47 -1.48
C LEU A 119 3.09 -6.14 -1.86
N LYS A 120 2.66 -4.88 -1.70
CA LYS A 120 1.32 -4.44 -2.11
C LYS A 120 1.10 -4.58 -3.62
N PHE A 121 2.04 -4.13 -4.44
CA PHE A 121 1.92 -4.20 -5.90
C PHE A 121 1.83 -5.65 -6.40
N LEU A 122 2.75 -6.51 -5.96
CA LEU A 122 2.75 -7.93 -6.34
C LEU A 122 1.46 -8.64 -5.91
N SER A 123 0.97 -8.34 -4.70
CA SER A 123 -0.32 -8.85 -4.21
C SER A 123 -1.49 -8.35 -5.06
N MET A 124 -1.45 -7.12 -5.55
CA MET A 124 -2.50 -6.58 -6.43
C MET A 124 -2.54 -7.32 -7.78
N VAL A 125 -1.39 -7.65 -8.36
CA VAL A 125 -1.32 -8.42 -9.61
C VAL A 125 -2.00 -9.78 -9.46
N ILE A 126 -1.79 -10.46 -8.32
CA ILE A 126 -2.44 -11.74 -8.01
C ILE A 126 -3.95 -11.58 -7.85
N ILE A 127 -4.40 -10.53 -7.15
CA ILE A 127 -5.83 -10.21 -7.00
C ILE A 127 -6.47 -9.95 -8.36
N ILE A 128 -5.82 -9.18 -9.24
CA ILE A 128 -6.30 -8.91 -10.60
C ILE A 128 -6.42 -10.20 -11.40
N PHE A 129 -5.41 -11.08 -11.34
CA PHE A 129 -5.45 -12.39 -12.01
C PHE A 129 -6.64 -13.24 -11.56
N TYR A 130 -6.95 -13.24 -10.26
CA TYR A 130 -8.11 -13.97 -9.75
C TYR A 130 -9.43 -13.36 -10.16
N HIS A 131 -9.60 -12.05 -10.01
CA HIS A 131 -10.82 -11.39 -10.46
C HIS A 131 -11.00 -11.56 -11.98
N TYR A 132 -9.91 -11.59 -12.75
CA TYR A 132 -9.96 -11.94 -14.16
C TYR A 132 -10.59 -13.31 -14.38
N PHE A 133 -10.13 -14.34 -13.68
CA PHE A 133 -10.68 -15.69 -13.77
C PHE A 133 -12.16 -15.75 -13.35
N VAL A 134 -12.54 -15.12 -12.24
CA VAL A 134 -13.92 -15.16 -11.73
C VAL A 134 -14.89 -14.41 -12.64
N TYR A 135 -14.54 -13.20 -13.08
CA TYR A 135 -15.45 -12.36 -13.85
C TYR A 135 -15.54 -12.74 -15.34
N THR A 136 -14.61 -13.55 -15.85
CA THR A 136 -14.71 -14.13 -17.20
C THR A 136 -15.39 -15.49 -17.23
N TRP A 137 -15.59 -16.13 -16.07
CA TRP A 137 -16.12 -17.49 -15.98
C TRP A 137 -17.45 -17.71 -16.71
N ASP A 138 -18.35 -16.72 -16.63
CA ASP A 138 -19.67 -16.82 -17.26
C ASP A 138 -19.58 -16.81 -18.80
N SER A 139 -18.55 -16.16 -19.35
CA SER A 139 -18.33 -15.99 -20.79
C SER A 139 -17.41 -17.03 -21.43
N ILE A 140 -16.84 -17.97 -20.67
CA ILE A 140 -15.97 -19.03 -21.20
C ILE A 140 -16.81 -20.15 -21.84
N ASP A 141 -16.46 -20.61 -23.04
CA ASP A 141 -17.17 -21.71 -23.71
C ASP A 141 -16.71 -23.11 -23.23
N ASN A 142 -15.41 -23.30 -23.01
CA ASN A 142 -14.76 -24.57 -22.66
C ASN A 142 -14.53 -24.70 -21.14
N LYS A 143 -15.58 -24.45 -20.35
CA LYS A 143 -15.51 -24.39 -18.87
C LYS A 143 -14.93 -25.64 -18.22
N VAL A 144 -15.29 -26.83 -18.72
CA VAL A 144 -14.81 -28.12 -18.18
C VAL A 144 -13.30 -28.28 -18.37
N TRP A 145 -12.79 -27.96 -19.56
CA TRP A 145 -11.36 -28.01 -19.85
C TRP A 145 -10.59 -26.99 -18.99
N THR A 146 -11.14 -25.77 -18.90
CA THR A 146 -10.61 -24.70 -18.05
C THR A 146 -10.51 -25.13 -16.59
N TRP A 147 -11.57 -25.74 -16.06
CA TRP A 147 -11.58 -26.26 -14.68
C TRP A 147 -10.51 -27.34 -14.46
N ASN A 148 -10.37 -28.28 -15.40
CA ASN A 148 -9.38 -29.35 -15.30
C ASN A 148 -7.94 -28.81 -15.30
N ILE A 149 -7.64 -27.81 -16.14
CA ILE A 149 -6.34 -27.12 -16.13
C ILE A 149 -6.13 -26.36 -14.84
N PHE A 150 -7.15 -25.62 -14.41
CA PHE A 150 -7.07 -24.83 -13.19
C PHE A 150 -6.78 -25.72 -11.99
N ASP A 151 -7.49 -26.83 -11.86
CA ASP A 151 -7.30 -27.78 -10.79
C ASP A 151 -5.90 -28.43 -10.78
N LYS A 152 -5.42 -28.85 -11.96
CA LYS A 152 -4.14 -29.55 -12.10
C LYS A 152 -2.92 -28.64 -11.91
N TYR A 153 -2.97 -27.40 -12.41
CA TYR A 153 -1.80 -26.53 -12.49
C TYR A 153 -1.91 -25.26 -11.63
N PHE A 154 -3.13 -24.81 -11.31
CA PHE A 154 -3.39 -23.52 -10.69
C PHE A 154 -4.20 -23.59 -9.39
N SER A 155 -4.46 -24.78 -8.86
CA SER A 155 -5.22 -24.97 -7.61
C SER A 155 -4.57 -24.28 -6.40
N PHE A 156 -3.25 -24.11 -6.40
CA PHE A 156 -2.53 -23.32 -5.39
C PHE A 156 -3.01 -21.86 -5.32
N LEU A 157 -3.51 -21.30 -6.44
CA LEU A 157 -4.01 -19.93 -6.48
C LEU A 157 -5.22 -19.73 -5.58
N ILE A 158 -6.08 -20.75 -5.41
CA ILE A 158 -7.26 -20.71 -4.53
C ILE A 158 -6.87 -20.25 -3.11
N ASN A 159 -5.77 -20.81 -2.59
CA ASN A 159 -5.24 -20.44 -1.28
C ASN A 159 -4.46 -19.11 -1.33
N PHE A 160 -3.79 -18.81 -2.44
CA PHE A 160 -2.95 -17.62 -2.57
C PHE A 160 -3.72 -16.29 -2.62
N ILE A 161 -4.96 -16.32 -3.08
CA ILE A 161 -5.83 -15.13 -3.20
C ILE A 161 -6.17 -14.52 -1.83
N PRO A 162 -6.78 -15.24 -0.87
CA PRO A 162 -7.05 -14.69 0.44
C PRO A 162 -5.77 -14.26 1.17
N LEU A 163 -4.63 -14.93 0.91
CA LEU A 163 -3.32 -14.58 1.45
C LEU A 163 -2.75 -13.28 0.85
N SER A 164 -3.05 -12.99 -0.41
CA SER A 164 -2.67 -11.73 -1.05
C SER A 164 -3.40 -10.54 -0.41
N VAL A 165 -4.64 -10.73 0.03
CA VAL A 165 -5.38 -9.71 0.81
C VAL A 165 -4.78 -9.54 2.22
N ASP A 166 -4.26 -10.61 2.81
CA ASP A 166 -3.62 -10.57 4.13
C ASP A 166 -2.35 -9.69 4.16
N VAL A 167 -1.65 -9.53 3.03
CA VAL A 167 -0.55 -8.55 2.88
C VAL A 167 -1.04 -7.13 3.14
N TYR A 168 -2.25 -6.79 2.68
CA TYR A 168 -2.82 -5.48 2.91
C TYR A 168 -3.23 -5.28 4.37
N PHE A 169 -3.85 -6.27 5.01
CA PHE A 169 -4.15 -6.23 6.45
C PHE A 169 -2.88 -6.06 7.28
N PHE A 170 -1.85 -6.85 7.00
CA PHE A 170 -0.53 -6.73 7.63
C PHE A 170 0.04 -5.32 7.44
N SER A 171 0.03 -4.80 6.21
CA SER A 171 0.59 -3.47 5.90
C SER A 171 -0.15 -2.35 6.63
N SER A 172 -1.48 -2.44 6.74
CA SER A 172 -2.29 -1.46 7.47
C SER A 172 -1.95 -1.48 8.96
N GLY A 173 -1.92 -2.66 9.59
CA GLY A 173 -1.55 -2.84 10.99
C GLY A 173 -0.13 -2.37 11.31
N CYS A 174 0.83 -2.68 10.43
CA CYS A 174 2.21 -2.25 10.57
C CYS A 174 2.36 -0.73 10.50
N LEU A 175 1.78 -0.10 9.48
CA LEU A 175 1.88 1.34 9.26
C LEU A 175 1.15 2.14 10.34
N VAL A 176 -0.03 1.72 10.80
CA VAL A 176 -0.75 2.45 11.86
C VAL A 176 0.07 2.48 13.16
N THR A 177 0.59 1.33 13.59
CA THR A 177 1.39 1.26 14.82
C THR A 177 2.70 2.00 14.68
N TYR A 178 3.39 1.84 13.54
CA TYR A 178 4.66 2.52 13.29
C TYR A 178 4.51 4.05 13.32
N LEU A 179 3.51 4.60 12.61
CA LEU A 179 3.26 6.03 12.55
C LEU A 179 2.74 6.60 13.87
N TYR A 180 1.88 5.85 14.58
CA TYR A 180 1.37 6.24 15.90
C TYR A 180 2.51 6.36 16.92
N LEU A 181 3.38 5.36 16.99
CA LEU A 181 4.54 5.38 17.89
C LEU A 181 5.53 6.49 17.51
N ARG A 182 5.74 6.73 16.22
CA ARG A 182 6.58 7.84 15.74
C ARG A 182 6.05 9.20 16.21
N ASN A 183 4.81 9.52 15.86
CA ASN A 183 4.19 10.79 16.25
C ASN A 183 4.17 10.97 17.78
N ARG A 184 4.14 9.87 18.54
CA ARG A 184 4.21 9.90 20.01
C ARG A 184 5.63 10.12 20.53
N THR A 185 6.68 9.55 19.93
CA THR A 185 8.07 9.86 20.32
C THR A 185 8.32 11.37 20.22
N ASP A 186 7.79 12.00 19.19
CA ASP A 186 7.91 13.45 18.98
C ASP A 186 7.09 14.25 20.02
N LYS A 187 5.91 13.76 20.40
CA LYS A 187 5.05 14.38 21.44
C LYS A 187 5.51 14.14 22.88
N LYS A 188 6.23 13.05 23.18
CA LYS A 188 6.70 12.73 24.55
C LYS A 188 7.63 13.80 25.14
N LEU A 189 8.18 14.67 24.30
CA LEU A 189 8.91 15.89 24.72
C LEU A 189 7.97 17.00 25.26
N SER A 190 6.64 16.83 25.19
CA SER A 190 5.64 17.84 25.57
C SER A 190 4.40 17.22 26.25
N LYS A 191 4.42 17.23 27.59
CA LYS A 191 3.32 17.10 28.57
C LYS A 191 2.50 15.81 28.68
N SER A 192 2.02 15.60 29.93
CA SER A 192 1.11 14.55 30.39
C SER A 192 -0.27 14.72 29.73
N ILE A 193 -0.86 13.63 29.24
CA ILE A 193 -2.06 13.65 28.39
C ILE A 193 -3.32 13.37 29.23
N GLN A 194 -4.31 14.25 29.09
CA GLN A 194 -5.64 14.14 29.69
C GLN A 194 -6.57 13.27 28.82
N CYS A 195 -7.48 12.49 29.43
CA CYS A 195 -8.44 11.60 28.74
C CYS A 195 -9.25 12.28 27.59
N LYS A 196 -9.58 13.57 27.73
CA LYS A 196 -10.34 14.34 26.72
C LYS A 196 -9.55 14.57 25.42
N GLU A 197 -8.22 14.69 25.48
CA GLU A 197 -7.38 14.87 24.30
C GLU A 197 -7.24 13.58 23.50
N ASN A 198 -7.16 12.43 24.19
CA ASN A 198 -7.13 11.10 23.57
C ASN A 198 -8.38 10.81 22.72
N LEU A 199 -9.57 11.22 23.19
CA LEU A 199 -10.82 11.07 22.45
C LEU A 199 -10.84 11.93 21.18
N ILE A 200 -10.34 13.16 21.24
CA ILE A 200 -10.26 14.03 20.05
C ILE A 200 -9.27 13.45 19.02
N GLU A 201 -8.12 12.95 19.48
CA GLU A 201 -7.14 12.30 18.59
C GLU A 201 -7.71 11.06 17.92
N PHE A 202 -8.47 10.24 18.66
CA PHE A 202 -9.18 9.07 18.13
C PHE A 202 -10.06 9.42 16.92
N PHE A 203 -10.97 10.39 17.09
CA PHE A 203 -11.86 10.82 16.00
C PHE A 203 -11.09 11.42 14.82
N ILE A 204 -10.00 12.16 15.07
CA ILE A 204 -9.17 12.71 13.99
C ILE A 204 -8.53 11.58 13.15
N TYR A 205 -8.04 10.51 13.77
CA TYR A 205 -7.47 9.38 13.04
C TYR A 205 -8.51 8.68 12.15
N ILE A 206 -9.71 8.45 12.69
CA ILE A 206 -10.83 7.83 11.95
C ILE A 206 -11.27 8.73 10.80
N ILE A 207 -11.54 10.01 11.04
CA ILE A 207 -12.00 10.96 10.02
C ILE A 207 -10.96 11.08 8.91
N LYS A 208 -9.66 11.16 9.24
CA LYS A 208 -8.58 11.19 8.24
C LYS A 208 -8.56 9.95 7.34
N ARG A 209 -8.79 8.76 7.90
CA ARG A 209 -8.82 7.52 7.11
C ARG A 209 -10.09 7.45 6.26
N PHE A 210 -11.24 7.79 6.83
CA PHE A 210 -12.52 7.81 6.15
C PHE A 210 -12.51 8.77 4.96
N THR A 211 -12.16 10.03 5.18
CA THR A 211 -12.06 11.07 4.12
C THR A 211 -11.05 10.73 3.02
N ARG A 212 -10.04 9.90 3.32
CA ARG A 212 -9.08 9.40 2.32
C ARG A 212 -9.65 8.28 1.45
N LEU A 213 -10.33 7.30 2.03
CA LEU A 213 -10.76 6.08 1.33
C LEU A 213 -12.14 6.26 0.67
N THR A 214 -13.10 6.84 1.39
CA THR A 214 -14.50 6.88 1.00
C THR A 214 -14.76 7.55 -0.36
N PRO A 215 -14.13 8.68 -0.74
CA PRO A 215 -14.46 9.34 -2.01
C PRO A 215 -14.23 8.46 -3.24
N ALA A 216 -13.07 7.80 -3.34
CA ALA A 216 -12.78 6.89 -4.45
C ALA A 216 -13.65 5.63 -4.40
N TYR A 217 -13.94 5.13 -3.20
CA TYR A 217 -14.84 3.99 -3.02
C TYR A 217 -16.27 4.26 -3.47
N MET A 218 -16.82 5.43 -3.13
CA MET A 218 -18.15 5.85 -3.58
C MET A 218 -18.20 6.09 -5.09
N THR A 219 -17.12 6.61 -5.67
CA THR A 219 -17.01 6.75 -7.13
C THR A 219 -17.05 5.37 -7.81
N ALA A 220 -16.31 4.40 -7.27
CA ALA A 220 -16.34 3.02 -7.78
C ALA A 220 -17.71 2.35 -7.62
N LEU A 221 -18.42 2.62 -6.52
CA LEU A 221 -19.78 2.14 -6.30
C LEU A 221 -20.76 2.69 -7.35
N ILE A 222 -20.66 3.98 -7.67
CA ILE A 222 -21.46 4.61 -8.72
C ILE A 222 -21.13 4.00 -10.09
N LEU A 223 -19.84 3.86 -10.42
CA LEU A 223 -19.40 3.22 -11.66
C LEU A 223 -19.92 1.79 -11.78
N TRP A 224 -19.89 1.02 -10.69
CA TRP A 224 -20.43 -0.33 -10.65
C TRP A 224 -21.94 -0.36 -10.89
N GLN A 225 -22.71 0.49 -10.20
CA GLN A 225 -24.15 0.60 -10.39
C GLN A 225 -24.53 0.94 -11.85
N LEU A 226 -23.86 1.94 -12.42
CA LEU A 226 -24.10 2.37 -13.81
C LEU A 226 -23.71 1.26 -14.80
N SER A 227 -22.56 0.62 -14.59
CA SER A 227 -22.10 -0.50 -15.41
C SER A 227 -23.07 -1.67 -15.37
N SER A 228 -23.44 -2.15 -14.17
CA SER A 228 -24.33 -3.30 -14.03
C SER A 228 -25.72 -3.06 -14.61
N THR A 229 -26.26 -1.83 -14.51
CA THR A 229 -27.57 -1.50 -15.09
C THR A 229 -27.53 -1.36 -16.61
N TRP A 230 -26.41 -0.92 -17.17
CA TRP A 230 -26.22 -0.88 -18.62
C TRP A 230 -26.10 -2.30 -19.20
N PHE A 231 -25.20 -3.11 -18.66
CA PHE A 231 -24.93 -4.45 -19.20
C PHE A 231 -26.09 -5.43 -18.99
N GLU A 232 -26.94 -5.24 -17.99
CA GLU A 232 -28.18 -6.03 -17.88
C GLU A 232 -29.07 -5.90 -19.12
N LYS A 233 -29.09 -4.73 -19.77
CA LYS A 233 -29.91 -4.48 -20.96
C LYS A 233 -29.21 -4.82 -22.27
N THR A 234 -27.88 -4.72 -22.31
CA THR A 234 -27.12 -4.80 -23.57
C THR A 234 -26.31 -6.08 -23.73
N SER A 235 -25.91 -6.74 -22.65
CA SER A 235 -25.04 -7.91 -22.69
C SER A 235 -25.80 -9.15 -23.17
N GLN A 236 -25.13 -9.98 -23.97
CA GLN A 236 -25.61 -11.32 -24.31
C GLN A 236 -25.39 -12.33 -23.16
N PHE A 237 -24.44 -12.03 -22.26
CA PHE A 237 -24.10 -12.88 -21.13
C PHE A 237 -24.83 -12.44 -19.86
N TYR A 238 -25.45 -13.40 -19.18
CA TYR A 238 -26.01 -13.22 -17.85
C TYR A 238 -24.91 -13.34 -16.79
N THR A 239 -24.78 -12.31 -15.96
CA THR A 239 -23.84 -12.32 -14.83
C THR A 239 -24.46 -12.93 -13.59
N TYR A 240 -23.73 -13.80 -12.90
CA TYR A 240 -24.14 -14.30 -11.59
C TYR A 240 -24.28 -13.17 -10.54
N GLU A 241 -23.42 -12.16 -10.59
CA GLU A 241 -23.48 -11.02 -9.67
C GLU A 241 -24.52 -9.98 -10.14
N ARG A 242 -25.67 -9.94 -9.46
CA ARG A 242 -26.77 -9.01 -9.78
C ARG A 242 -26.59 -7.64 -9.11
N GLY A 243 -25.53 -6.93 -9.51
CA GLY A 243 -25.22 -5.60 -8.98
C GLY A 243 -26.40 -4.61 -9.12
N HIS A 244 -27.07 -4.63 -10.27
CA HIS A 244 -28.21 -3.73 -10.57
C HIS A 244 -29.41 -3.91 -9.64
N GLU A 245 -29.64 -5.10 -9.08
CA GLU A 245 -30.74 -5.36 -8.13
C GLU A 245 -30.35 -5.02 -6.69
N MET A 246 -29.12 -5.38 -6.28
CA MET A 246 -28.68 -5.31 -4.89
C MET A 246 -28.22 -3.92 -4.49
N CYS A 247 -27.50 -3.22 -5.37
CA CYS A 247 -26.90 -1.93 -5.07
C CYS A 247 -27.92 -0.82 -4.76
N PRO A 248 -29.04 -0.64 -5.49
CA PRO A 248 -30.06 0.36 -5.14
C PRO A 248 -30.63 0.16 -3.73
N LYS A 249 -30.72 -1.09 -3.27
CA LYS A 249 -31.26 -1.45 -1.95
C LYS A 249 -30.24 -1.30 -0.81
N TYR A 250 -28.98 -1.60 -1.08
CA TYR A 250 -27.97 -1.85 -0.04
C TYR A 250 -26.68 -1.01 -0.16
N TRP A 251 -26.58 -0.05 -1.07
CA TRP A 251 -25.39 0.80 -1.24
C TRP A 251 -24.91 1.48 0.05
N TRP A 252 -25.84 1.87 0.93
CA TRP A 252 -25.53 2.55 2.20
C TRP A 252 -24.69 1.67 3.14
N ARG A 253 -24.77 0.34 3.02
CA ARG A 253 -23.95 -0.60 3.81
C ARG A 253 -22.46 -0.48 3.45
N ASN A 254 -22.17 -0.20 2.19
CA ASN A 254 -20.81 0.04 1.70
C ASN A 254 -20.27 1.37 2.22
N LEU A 255 -21.08 2.44 2.23
CA LEU A 255 -20.70 3.75 2.78
C LEU A 255 -20.34 3.66 4.27
N LEU A 256 -21.10 2.87 5.03
CA LEU A 256 -20.87 2.67 6.47
C LEU A 256 -19.80 1.60 6.79
N TYR A 257 -19.20 0.94 5.79
CA TYR A 257 -18.23 -0.14 5.97
C TYR A 257 -18.75 -1.31 6.83
N ILE A 258 -20.04 -1.65 6.69
CA ILE A 258 -20.71 -2.76 7.39
C ILE A 258 -21.26 -3.82 6.44
N ASN A 259 -20.93 -3.74 5.15
CA ASN A 259 -21.43 -4.68 4.14
C ASN A 259 -20.99 -6.14 4.42
N ASN A 260 -19.89 -6.35 5.15
CA ASN A 260 -19.38 -7.66 5.53
C ASN A 260 -20.18 -8.36 6.66
N PHE A 261 -21.04 -7.65 7.40
CA PHE A 261 -21.87 -8.25 8.46
C PHE A 261 -23.10 -8.99 7.91
N PHE A 262 -23.41 -8.77 6.64
CA PHE A 262 -24.56 -9.38 5.96
C PHE A 262 -24.11 -10.51 5.04
N SER A 263 -25.09 -11.32 4.59
CA SER A 263 -24.81 -12.43 3.67
C SER A 263 -24.17 -11.93 2.36
N PHE A 264 -23.23 -12.71 1.84
CA PHE A 264 -22.47 -12.44 0.61
C PHE A 264 -23.38 -12.18 -0.59
N ASP A 265 -24.53 -12.84 -0.67
CA ASP A 265 -25.48 -12.69 -1.78
C ASP A 265 -26.22 -11.34 -1.77
N THR A 266 -26.26 -10.67 -0.62
CA THR A 266 -26.90 -9.35 -0.47
C THR A 266 -25.91 -8.19 -0.57
N MET A 267 -24.64 -8.46 -0.86
CA MET A 267 -23.62 -7.42 -1.00
C MET A 267 -23.72 -6.74 -2.38
N CYS A 268 -23.72 -5.40 -2.38
CA CYS A 268 -23.71 -4.61 -3.62
C CYS A 268 -22.44 -4.84 -4.46
N MET A 269 -21.27 -4.75 -3.82
CA MET A 269 -19.97 -5.03 -4.43
C MET A 269 -19.31 -6.17 -3.66
N LYS A 270 -19.29 -7.38 -4.21
CA LYS A 270 -18.84 -8.57 -3.48
C LYS A 270 -17.40 -8.46 -2.99
N TRP A 271 -16.46 -7.96 -3.80
CA TRP A 271 -15.06 -7.77 -3.39
C TRP A 271 -14.87 -6.77 -2.25
N SER A 272 -15.81 -5.85 -2.04
CA SER A 272 -15.67 -4.77 -1.06
C SER A 272 -15.69 -5.20 0.41
N TRP A 273 -15.93 -6.49 0.71
CA TRP A 273 -15.82 -7.04 2.07
C TRP A 273 -14.46 -6.73 2.72
N TYR A 274 -13.39 -6.67 1.91
CA TYR A 274 -12.03 -6.39 2.38
C TYR A 274 -11.93 -4.98 2.98
N LEU A 275 -12.52 -3.98 2.30
CA LEU A 275 -12.52 -2.59 2.76
C LEU A 275 -13.25 -2.43 4.10
N ALA A 276 -14.40 -3.11 4.26
CA ALA A 276 -15.15 -3.13 5.50
C ALA A 276 -14.31 -3.68 6.66
N ASN A 277 -13.70 -4.84 6.46
CA ASN A 277 -12.81 -5.44 7.46
C ASN A 277 -11.63 -4.52 7.80
N ASP A 278 -11.00 -3.90 6.79
CA ASP A 278 -9.84 -3.02 6.99
C ASP A 278 -10.18 -1.77 7.81
N MET A 279 -11.35 -1.16 7.58
CA MET A 279 -11.82 -0.03 8.39
C MET A 279 -12.15 -0.46 9.83
N GLN A 280 -12.80 -1.60 10.01
CA GLN A 280 -13.13 -2.16 11.32
C GLN A 280 -11.86 -2.48 12.13
N PHE A 281 -10.90 -3.17 11.52
CA PHE A 281 -9.61 -3.47 12.15
C PHE A 281 -8.81 -2.20 12.47
N TYR A 282 -8.91 -1.16 11.62
CA TYR A 282 -8.28 0.12 11.93
C TYR A 282 -8.88 0.79 13.16
N ILE A 283 -10.21 0.83 13.28
CA ILE A 283 -10.89 1.41 14.45
C ILE A 283 -10.44 0.68 15.71
N ILE A 284 -10.49 -0.66 15.71
CA ILE A 284 -10.04 -1.50 16.83
C ILE A 284 -8.57 -1.22 17.17
N ALA A 285 -7.69 -1.14 16.16
CA ALA A 285 -6.27 -0.90 16.36
C ALA A 285 -5.99 0.47 16.98
N VAL A 286 -6.67 1.54 16.56
CA VAL A 286 -6.51 2.87 17.16
C VAL A 286 -7.01 2.87 18.61
N ILE A 287 -8.13 2.20 18.90
CA ILE A 287 -8.60 2.01 20.29
C ILE A 287 -7.53 1.32 21.12
N LEU A 288 -6.99 0.19 20.66
CA LEU A 288 -5.92 -0.55 21.35
C LEU A 288 -4.66 0.32 21.56
N LEU A 289 -4.26 1.09 20.56
CA LEU A 289 -3.07 1.97 20.66
C LEU A 289 -3.27 3.11 21.65
N ILE A 290 -4.48 3.68 21.75
CA ILE A 290 -4.81 4.70 22.73
C ILE A 290 -4.92 4.09 24.14
N LEU A 291 -5.60 2.95 24.28
CA LEU A 291 -5.73 2.23 25.56
C LEU A 291 -4.41 1.66 26.07
N SER A 292 -3.49 1.27 25.19
CA SER A 292 -2.12 0.85 25.59
C SER A 292 -1.36 1.93 26.37
N THR A 293 -1.85 3.17 26.34
CA THR A 293 -1.26 4.31 27.07
C THR A 293 -1.81 4.46 28.49
N THR A 294 -2.98 3.90 28.79
CA THR A 294 -3.57 3.81 30.13
C THR A 294 -3.22 2.45 30.72
N LEU A 295 -2.06 2.41 31.37
CA LEU A 295 -1.34 1.22 31.81
C LEU A 295 -2.05 0.50 32.99
N SER A 296 -3.24 -0.08 32.76
CA SER A 296 -3.90 -0.97 33.75
C SER A 296 -4.96 -1.93 33.20
N GLU A 297 -5.31 -1.90 31.91
CA GLU A 297 -6.50 -2.60 31.39
C GLU A 297 -6.21 -3.59 30.22
N ILE A 298 -4.96 -4.00 30.02
CA ILE A 298 -4.60 -4.94 28.93
C ILE A 298 -5.22 -6.32 29.16
N ASN A 299 -5.23 -6.81 30.40
CA ASN A 299 -5.73 -8.16 30.72
C ASN A 299 -7.25 -8.29 30.54
N ARG A 300 -8.02 -7.22 30.86
CA ARG A 300 -9.49 -7.23 30.74
C ARG A 300 -9.99 -7.17 29.28
N MET A 301 -9.14 -6.78 28.33
CA MET A 301 -9.47 -6.71 26.91
C MET A 301 -9.26 -8.02 26.13
N ILE A 302 -8.33 -8.89 26.58
CA ILE A 302 -8.11 -10.19 25.94
C ILE A 302 -9.40 -11.02 26.00
N ASP A 303 -10.13 -10.90 27.12
CA ASP A 303 -11.39 -11.61 27.35
C ASP A 303 -12.54 -11.04 26.48
N ILE A 304 -12.62 -9.71 26.30
CA ILE A 304 -13.68 -9.07 25.48
C ILE A 304 -13.43 -9.25 23.97
N MET A 305 -12.17 -9.34 23.53
CA MET A 305 -11.84 -9.64 22.13
C MET A 305 -12.27 -11.05 21.70
N TYR A 306 -12.36 -11.97 22.66
CA TYR A 306 -12.60 -13.39 22.38
C TYR A 306 -14.03 -13.66 21.90
N ASP A 307 -14.98 -12.76 22.17
CA ASP A 307 -16.40 -12.97 21.87
C ASP A 307 -16.84 -12.59 20.44
N LYS A 308 -15.95 -11.97 19.62
CA LYS A 308 -15.90 -11.91 18.12
C LYS A 308 -15.25 -10.59 17.66
N PRO A 309 -14.17 -10.64 16.84
CA PRO A 309 -14.32 -10.29 15.42
C PRO A 309 -13.29 -10.97 14.46
N TRP A 310 -13.79 -11.91 13.65
CA TRP A 310 -13.24 -12.40 12.35
C TRP A 310 -11.96 -13.25 12.35
N MET A 311 -12.03 -14.40 11.64
CA MET A 311 -10.90 -15.28 11.27
C MET A 311 -9.80 -14.62 10.42
N ARG A 312 -9.80 -13.30 10.26
CA ARG A 312 -8.88 -12.51 9.41
C ARG A 312 -8.15 -11.39 10.16
N ILE A 313 -8.33 -11.28 11.49
CA ILE A 313 -7.62 -10.27 12.31
C ILE A 313 -6.14 -10.61 12.52
N ASN A 314 -5.77 -11.90 12.46
CA ASN A 314 -4.42 -12.38 12.77
C ASN A 314 -3.30 -11.66 11.99
N PRO A 315 -3.38 -11.51 10.65
CA PRO A 315 -2.36 -10.78 9.90
C PRO A 315 -2.25 -9.31 10.29
N TYR A 316 -3.37 -8.69 10.66
CA TYR A 316 -3.40 -7.30 11.11
C TYR A 316 -2.65 -7.12 12.44
N ILE A 317 -2.89 -8.00 13.41
CA ILE A 317 -2.21 -8.01 14.72
C ILE A 317 -0.70 -8.23 14.53
N ILE A 318 -0.32 -9.21 13.70
CA ILE A 318 1.10 -9.48 13.38
C ILE A 318 1.75 -8.25 12.72
N GLY A 319 1.00 -7.55 11.87
CA GLY A 319 1.38 -6.24 11.33
C GLY A 319 1.66 -5.23 12.44
N MET A 320 0.73 -5.05 13.39
CA MET A 320 0.91 -4.13 14.52
C MET A 320 2.15 -4.46 15.35
N ILE A 321 2.36 -5.74 15.69
CA ILE A 321 3.53 -6.22 16.42
C ILE A 321 4.82 -5.89 15.64
N SER A 322 4.82 -6.15 14.33
CA SER A 322 5.95 -5.85 13.46
C SER A 322 6.26 -4.35 13.43
N GLY A 323 5.25 -3.49 13.33
CA GLY A 323 5.41 -2.03 13.40
C GLY A 323 6.00 -1.56 14.73
N TYR A 324 5.59 -2.18 15.84
CA TYR A 324 6.14 -1.92 17.18
C TYR A 324 7.61 -2.35 17.28
N ILE A 325 7.94 -3.56 16.81
CA ILE A 325 9.31 -4.09 16.75
C ILE A 325 10.20 -3.15 15.92
N LEU A 326 9.77 -2.78 14.72
CA LEU A 326 10.53 -1.92 13.82
C LEU A 326 10.83 -0.55 14.44
N LYS A 327 9.92 0.04 15.22
CA LYS A 327 10.16 1.34 15.85
C LYS A 327 10.97 1.22 17.14
N LYS A 328 10.63 0.30 18.04
CA LYS A 328 11.21 0.21 19.39
C LYS A 328 12.55 -0.52 19.40
N LEU A 329 12.72 -1.54 18.57
CA LEU A 329 13.93 -2.36 18.49
C LEU A 329 14.87 -1.92 17.36
N ASN A 330 14.57 -0.81 16.66
CA ASN A 330 15.35 -0.32 15.52
C ASN A 330 16.85 -0.17 15.85
N ASN A 331 17.22 0.22 17.07
CA ASN A 331 18.64 0.47 17.37
C ASN A 331 19.38 -0.74 17.93
N ASN A 332 18.68 -1.82 18.35
CA ASN A 332 19.29 -2.91 19.13
C ASN A 332 19.22 -4.30 18.48
N LEU A 333 18.59 -4.45 17.31
CA LEU A 333 18.40 -5.76 16.69
C LEU A 333 19.60 -6.17 15.80
N ALA A 334 20.66 -6.71 16.39
CA ALA A 334 21.80 -7.30 15.67
C ALA A 334 21.60 -8.82 15.48
N LEU A 335 21.03 -9.23 14.33
CA LEU A 335 20.80 -10.64 14.02
C LEU A 335 22.07 -11.31 13.44
N LYS A 336 22.46 -12.45 14.01
CA LYS A 336 23.57 -13.27 13.49
C LYS A 336 23.21 -13.85 12.12
N LYS A 337 24.14 -13.85 11.16
CA LYS A 337 23.92 -14.36 9.78
C LYS A 337 23.37 -15.79 9.72
N LYS A 338 23.81 -16.69 10.61
CA LYS A 338 23.32 -18.08 10.69
C LYS A 338 21.82 -18.16 11.01
N ILE A 339 21.34 -17.30 11.91
CA ILE A 339 19.92 -17.23 12.29
C ILE A 339 19.09 -16.72 11.11
N ILE A 340 19.63 -15.74 10.36
CA ILE A 340 18.95 -15.20 9.17
C ILE A 340 18.72 -16.30 8.12
N ILE A 341 19.75 -17.10 7.81
CA ILE A 341 19.64 -18.20 6.84
C ILE A 341 18.65 -19.27 7.31
N LEU A 342 18.72 -19.67 8.58
CA LEU A 342 17.80 -20.66 9.15
C LEU A 342 16.33 -20.21 9.04
N CYS A 343 16.05 -18.95 9.40
CA CYS A 343 14.70 -18.40 9.31
C CYS A 343 14.22 -18.26 7.85
N TRP A 344 15.10 -17.97 6.89
CA TRP A 344 14.73 -17.99 5.47
C TRP A 344 14.32 -19.39 4.99
N CYS A 345 15.09 -20.42 5.34
CA CYS A 345 14.73 -21.80 5.02
C CYS A 345 13.39 -22.18 5.65
N LEU A 346 13.16 -21.78 6.91
CA LEU A 346 11.92 -22.06 7.61
C LEU A 346 10.72 -21.35 6.96
N VAL A 347 10.86 -20.09 6.57
CA VAL A 347 9.82 -19.34 5.85
C VAL A 347 9.46 -20.03 4.53
N ILE A 348 10.45 -20.50 3.76
CA ILE A 348 10.19 -21.19 2.49
C ILE A 348 9.41 -22.48 2.72
N VAL A 349 9.79 -23.29 3.72
CA VAL A 349 9.09 -24.54 4.04
C VAL A 349 7.65 -24.27 4.48
N VAL A 350 7.47 -23.26 5.33
CA VAL A 350 6.14 -22.84 5.83
C VAL A 350 5.27 -22.34 4.67
N ASP A 351 5.80 -21.51 3.78
CA ASP A 351 5.03 -20.97 2.66
C ASP A 351 4.65 -22.08 1.67
N ILE A 352 5.53 -23.05 1.39
CA ILE A 352 5.19 -24.21 0.56
C ILE A 352 4.05 -25.01 1.19
N TYR A 353 4.09 -25.25 2.51
CA TYR A 353 3.01 -25.94 3.22
C TYR A 353 1.69 -25.17 3.17
N VAL A 354 1.73 -23.85 3.40
CA VAL A 354 0.56 -22.98 3.37
C VAL A 354 -0.07 -22.91 1.98
N LEU A 355 0.74 -22.87 0.92
CA LEU A 355 0.26 -22.77 -0.47
C LEU A 355 -0.20 -24.12 -1.05
N ARG A 356 0.14 -25.24 -0.40
CA ARG A 356 -0.26 -26.56 -0.86
C ARG A 356 -1.78 -26.73 -0.71
N TYR A 357 -2.47 -26.74 -1.84
CA TYR A 357 -3.87 -27.13 -1.90
C TYR A 357 -3.97 -28.66 -1.79
N GLN A 358 -4.63 -29.17 -0.75
CA GLN A 358 -4.95 -30.59 -0.60
C GLN A 358 -6.46 -30.80 -0.53
N ARG A 359 -6.99 -31.54 -1.52
CA ARG A 359 -8.42 -31.87 -1.62
C ARG A 359 -8.91 -32.84 -0.55
N HIS A 360 -8.02 -33.70 -0.07
CA HIS A 360 -8.34 -34.73 0.92
C HIS A 360 -7.42 -34.57 2.12
N MET A 361 -7.95 -33.87 3.13
CA MET A 361 -7.33 -33.72 4.44
C MET A 361 -8.22 -34.38 5.47
N SER A 362 -7.61 -34.99 6.50
CA SER A 362 -8.38 -35.40 7.67
C SER A 362 -9.06 -34.18 8.31
N ILE A 363 -10.15 -34.39 9.06
CA ILE A 363 -10.87 -33.30 9.75
C ILE A 363 -9.91 -32.53 10.67
N LEU A 364 -9.06 -33.24 11.42
CA LEU A 364 -8.07 -32.66 12.30
C LEU A 364 -7.03 -31.83 11.52
N SER A 365 -6.47 -32.37 10.43
CA SER A 365 -5.52 -31.66 9.57
C SER A 365 -6.14 -30.39 8.97
N THR A 366 -7.42 -30.45 8.60
CA THR A 366 -8.14 -29.29 8.06
C THR A 366 -8.34 -28.21 9.13
N ALA A 367 -8.72 -28.59 10.35
CA ALA A 367 -8.90 -27.65 11.45
C ALA A 367 -7.57 -26.96 11.84
N VAL A 368 -6.49 -27.73 11.93
CA VAL A 368 -5.14 -27.20 12.20
C VAL A 368 -4.68 -26.29 11.06
N TYR A 369 -4.88 -26.70 9.81
CA TYR A 369 -4.53 -25.88 8.65
C TYR A 369 -5.30 -24.57 8.65
N MET A 370 -6.63 -24.61 8.77
CA MET A 370 -7.52 -23.44 8.72
C MET A 370 -7.26 -22.42 9.83
N THR A 371 -6.73 -22.86 10.98
CA THR A 371 -6.38 -21.97 12.10
C THR A 371 -4.98 -21.37 11.95
N LEU A 372 -4.00 -22.14 11.51
CA LEU A 372 -2.59 -21.73 11.50
C LEU A 372 -2.15 -21.04 10.21
N PHE A 373 -2.74 -21.37 9.05
CA PHE A 373 -2.18 -20.96 7.75
C PHE A 373 -2.02 -19.44 7.60
N ARG A 374 -2.99 -18.65 8.09
CA ARG A 374 -2.93 -17.18 8.06
C ARG A 374 -1.92 -16.60 9.04
N ILE A 375 -1.74 -17.24 10.19
CA ILE A 375 -0.76 -16.84 11.20
C ILE A 375 0.64 -17.05 10.62
N LEU A 376 0.89 -18.25 10.10
CA LEU A 376 2.14 -18.64 9.46
C LEU A 376 2.50 -17.69 8.31
N TRP A 377 1.56 -17.45 7.38
CA TRP A 377 1.75 -16.52 6.28
C TRP A 377 2.09 -15.09 6.74
N ALA A 378 1.36 -14.57 7.73
CA ALA A 378 1.61 -13.23 8.25
C ALA A 378 2.97 -13.14 8.97
N THR A 379 3.41 -14.20 9.66
CA THR A 379 4.76 -14.27 10.24
C THR A 379 5.85 -14.32 9.18
N SER A 380 5.63 -15.00 8.04
CA SER A 380 6.52 -14.96 6.88
C SER A 380 6.69 -13.53 6.35
N ILE A 381 5.58 -12.79 6.17
CA ILE A 381 5.61 -11.39 5.73
C ILE A 381 6.34 -10.51 6.76
N ALA A 382 6.06 -10.68 8.05
CA ALA A 382 6.74 -9.96 9.13
C ALA A 382 8.25 -10.15 9.06
N TRP A 383 8.70 -11.40 8.87
CA TRP A 383 10.11 -11.73 8.72
C TRP A 383 10.75 -11.05 7.50
N ILE A 384 10.08 -11.09 6.33
CA ILE A 384 10.55 -10.42 5.11
C ILE A 384 10.73 -8.91 5.35
N VAL A 385 9.75 -8.25 5.96
CA VAL A 385 9.79 -6.81 6.22
C VAL A 385 10.91 -6.46 7.21
N ILE A 386 11.03 -7.18 8.32
CA ILE A 386 12.06 -6.92 9.34
C ILE A 386 13.46 -7.14 8.76
N THR A 387 13.69 -8.25 8.06
CA THR A 387 15.01 -8.56 7.47
C THR A 387 15.40 -7.56 6.38
N CYS A 388 14.48 -7.16 5.51
CA CYS A 388 14.76 -6.21 4.45
C CYS A 388 15.07 -4.79 4.97
N THR A 389 14.51 -4.39 6.12
CA THR A 389 14.87 -3.10 6.76
C THR A 389 16.25 -3.09 7.42
N LYS A 390 16.84 -4.26 7.72
CA LYS A 390 18.12 -4.38 8.45
C LYS A 390 19.27 -4.92 7.62
N ASN A 391 19.12 -6.15 7.12
CA ASN A 391 20.16 -6.93 6.44
C ASN A 391 19.61 -7.48 5.13
N GLY A 392 19.28 -6.53 4.25
CA GLY A 392 18.39 -6.82 3.13
C GLY A 392 18.98 -7.62 1.97
N GLY A 393 20.30 -7.77 1.87
CA GLY A 393 20.94 -8.50 0.77
C GLY A 393 20.42 -8.06 -0.62
N ILE A 394 20.30 -9.01 -1.54
CA ILE A 394 19.77 -8.77 -2.90
C ILE A 394 18.24 -8.68 -2.90
N LEU A 395 17.55 -9.41 -2.02
CA LEU A 395 16.10 -9.35 -1.90
C LEU A 395 15.60 -7.93 -1.58
N ASN A 396 16.28 -7.20 -0.69
CA ASN A 396 15.96 -5.82 -0.41
C ASN A 396 16.28 -4.89 -1.58
N LYS A 397 17.32 -5.15 -2.38
CA LYS A 397 17.55 -4.35 -3.60
C LYS A 397 16.36 -4.48 -4.57
N LEU A 398 15.81 -5.68 -4.71
CA LEU A 398 14.64 -5.95 -5.55
C LEU A 398 13.35 -5.38 -4.94
N LEU A 399 13.06 -5.69 -3.68
CA LEU A 399 11.81 -5.30 -3.02
C LEU A 399 11.75 -3.82 -2.64
N SER A 400 12.90 -3.18 -2.41
CA SER A 400 13.00 -1.74 -2.14
C SER A 400 13.31 -0.93 -3.40
N PHE A 401 13.16 -1.52 -4.59
CA PHE A 401 13.28 -0.79 -5.85
C PHE A 401 12.25 0.34 -5.92
N LYS A 402 12.73 1.54 -6.23
CA LYS A 402 11.91 2.76 -6.17
C LYS A 402 10.78 2.80 -7.20
N GLY A 403 10.87 2.01 -8.27
CA GLY A 403 9.80 1.91 -9.28
C GLY A 403 8.50 1.31 -8.73
N TRP A 404 8.55 0.56 -7.63
CA TRP A 404 7.34 0.02 -6.99
C TRP A 404 6.46 1.09 -6.32
N ILE A 405 7.04 2.23 -5.94
CA ILE A 405 6.36 3.28 -5.20
C ILE A 405 5.13 3.85 -5.94
N PRO A 406 5.26 4.35 -7.19
CA PRO A 406 4.10 4.89 -7.92
C PRO A 406 3.01 3.83 -8.12
N LEU A 407 3.40 2.62 -8.49
CA LEU A 407 2.46 1.52 -8.70
C LEU A 407 1.73 1.14 -7.40
N SER A 408 2.45 1.13 -6.27
CA SER A 408 1.88 0.88 -4.95
C SER A 408 0.90 1.97 -4.50
N ARG A 409 1.13 3.24 -4.86
CA ARG A 409 0.20 4.33 -4.56
C ARG A 409 -1.13 4.16 -5.29
N LEU A 410 -1.09 3.64 -6.51
CA LEU A 410 -2.29 3.39 -7.33
C LEU A 410 -3.04 2.10 -6.97
N THR A 411 -2.45 1.21 -6.17
CA THR A 411 -3.07 -0.10 -5.81
C THR A 411 -4.47 0.02 -5.22
N TYR A 412 -4.79 1.09 -4.49
CA TYR A 412 -6.12 1.27 -3.91
C TYR A 412 -7.19 1.50 -5.00
N CYS A 413 -6.94 2.44 -5.91
CA CYS A 413 -7.83 2.68 -7.05
C CYS A 413 -7.87 1.45 -8.00
N ALA A 414 -6.74 0.77 -8.20
CA ALA A 414 -6.70 -0.47 -9.00
C ALA A 414 -7.53 -1.59 -8.37
N TYR A 415 -7.53 -1.71 -7.04
CA TYR A 415 -8.37 -2.67 -6.32
C TYR A 415 -9.86 -2.42 -6.56
N LEU A 416 -10.28 -1.16 -6.48
CA LEU A 416 -11.67 -0.77 -6.62
C LEU A 416 -12.18 -0.99 -8.05
N LEU A 417 -11.36 -0.66 -9.05
CA LEU A 417 -11.78 -0.67 -10.45
C LEU A 417 -11.62 -2.02 -11.13
N ASN A 418 -10.74 -2.91 -10.68
CA ASN A 418 -10.45 -4.11 -11.45
C ASN A 418 -11.69 -4.99 -11.74
N PRO A 419 -12.63 -5.25 -10.80
CA PRO A 419 -13.80 -6.09 -11.10
C PRO A 419 -14.70 -5.42 -12.13
N ILE A 420 -14.87 -4.10 -11.99
CA ILE A 420 -15.68 -3.26 -12.85
C ILE A 420 -15.14 -3.29 -14.28
N ILE A 421 -13.84 -3.06 -14.45
CA ILE A 421 -13.19 -3.01 -15.77
C ILE A 421 -13.19 -4.38 -16.45
N ILE A 422 -12.80 -5.43 -15.72
CA ILE A 422 -12.75 -6.79 -16.25
C ILE A 422 -14.14 -7.22 -16.71
N GLN A 423 -15.14 -7.06 -15.85
CA GLN A 423 -16.51 -7.42 -16.19
C GLN A 423 -17.04 -6.58 -17.36
N SER A 424 -16.80 -5.26 -17.37
CA SER A 424 -17.27 -4.39 -18.45
C SER A 424 -16.73 -4.81 -19.83
N ILE A 425 -15.41 -5.07 -19.91
CA ILE A 425 -14.77 -5.51 -21.17
C ILE A 425 -15.30 -6.88 -21.60
N THR A 426 -15.50 -7.78 -20.63
CA THR A 426 -16.01 -9.13 -20.89
C THR A 426 -17.45 -9.11 -21.41
N LEU A 427 -18.35 -8.36 -20.76
CA LEU A 427 -19.77 -8.29 -21.12
C LEU A 427 -20.05 -7.45 -22.36
N TYR A 428 -19.12 -6.58 -22.75
CA TYR A 428 -19.21 -5.87 -24.01
C TYR A 428 -18.95 -6.79 -25.22
N SER A 429 -18.26 -7.91 -25.03
CA SER A 429 -18.06 -8.90 -26.09
C SER A 429 -19.38 -9.60 -26.42
N ASN A 430 -19.65 -9.77 -27.72
CA ASN A 430 -20.77 -10.60 -28.19
C ASN A 430 -20.41 -12.09 -28.30
N ASN A 431 -19.11 -12.40 -28.31
CA ASN A 431 -18.61 -13.76 -28.48
C ASN A 431 -18.09 -14.33 -27.17
N ALA A 432 -18.29 -15.63 -26.99
CA ALA A 432 -17.72 -16.37 -25.87
C ALA A 432 -16.18 -16.42 -25.99
N ILE A 433 -15.51 -16.47 -24.85
CA ILE A 433 -14.06 -16.52 -24.76
C ILE A 433 -13.64 -17.99 -24.74
N HIS A 434 -12.87 -18.40 -25.75
CA HIS A 434 -12.20 -19.70 -25.69
C HIS A 434 -10.99 -19.62 -24.75
N TYR A 435 -10.97 -20.44 -23.71
CA TYR A 435 -9.86 -20.43 -22.76
C TYR A 435 -8.66 -21.16 -23.36
N GLU A 436 -7.55 -20.44 -23.54
CA GLU A 436 -6.25 -21.00 -23.94
C GLU A 436 -5.15 -20.32 -23.12
N VAL A 437 -4.25 -21.11 -22.51
CA VAL A 437 -3.30 -20.60 -21.49
C VAL A 437 -2.45 -19.42 -21.97
N LEU A 438 -1.95 -19.45 -23.21
CA LEU A 438 -1.09 -18.38 -23.73
C LEU A 438 -1.89 -17.09 -23.95
N LEU A 439 -3.06 -17.18 -24.57
CA LEU A 439 -3.95 -16.05 -24.82
C LEU A 439 -4.38 -15.40 -23.49
N GLN A 440 -4.69 -16.22 -22.48
CA GLN A 440 -5.12 -15.75 -21.16
C GLN A 440 -4.00 -14.98 -20.43
N ILE A 441 -2.73 -15.37 -20.61
CA ILE A 441 -1.59 -14.60 -20.08
C ILE A 441 -1.50 -13.22 -20.76
N VAL A 442 -1.62 -13.18 -22.09
CA VAL A 442 -1.58 -11.92 -22.86
C VAL A 442 -2.74 -11.00 -22.44
N MET A 443 -3.94 -11.55 -22.36
CA MET A 443 -5.13 -10.81 -21.91
C MET A 443 -4.95 -10.29 -20.48
N CYS A 444 -4.45 -11.12 -19.55
CA CYS A 444 -4.22 -10.70 -18.16
C CYS A 444 -3.22 -9.54 -18.08
N LEU A 445 -2.14 -9.55 -18.86
CA LEU A 445 -1.19 -8.43 -18.92
C LEU A 445 -1.85 -7.15 -19.46
N GLY A 446 -2.70 -7.28 -20.48
CA GLY A 446 -3.52 -6.19 -21.01
C GLY A 446 -4.46 -5.60 -19.96
N TYR A 447 -5.17 -6.45 -19.21
CA TYR A 447 -6.04 -6.02 -18.11
C TYR A 447 -5.25 -5.27 -17.03
N ILE A 448 -4.10 -5.78 -16.60
CA ILE A 448 -3.26 -5.10 -15.61
C ILE A 448 -2.92 -3.69 -16.09
N LEU A 449 -2.48 -3.54 -17.34
CA LEU A 449 -2.14 -2.22 -17.90
C LEU A 449 -3.34 -1.27 -17.89
N ILE A 450 -4.49 -1.71 -18.42
CA ILE A 450 -5.72 -0.89 -18.50
C ILE A 450 -6.20 -0.49 -17.10
N ILE A 451 -6.23 -1.45 -16.16
CA ILE A 451 -6.64 -1.20 -14.77
C ILE A 451 -5.74 -0.14 -14.13
N TYR A 452 -4.41 -0.23 -14.33
CA TYR A 452 -3.50 0.75 -13.75
C TYR A 452 -3.64 2.14 -14.40
N LEU A 453 -3.88 2.23 -15.70
CA LEU A 453 -4.18 3.49 -16.38
C LEU A 453 -5.48 4.12 -15.85
N CYS A 454 -6.57 3.37 -15.74
CA CYS A 454 -7.82 3.85 -15.16
C CYS A 454 -7.66 4.21 -13.67
N SER A 455 -6.86 3.45 -12.92
CA SER A 455 -6.59 3.74 -11.50
C SER A 455 -5.83 5.06 -11.31
N TYR A 456 -4.95 5.41 -12.24
CA TYR A 456 -4.26 6.70 -12.26
C TYR A 456 -5.26 7.84 -12.47
N VAL A 457 -6.20 7.70 -13.41
CA VAL A 457 -7.26 8.69 -13.63
C VAL A 457 -8.12 8.87 -12.39
N LEU A 458 -8.60 7.78 -11.77
CA LEU A 458 -9.41 7.86 -10.55
C LEU A 458 -8.64 8.49 -9.38
N SER A 459 -7.35 8.15 -9.23
CA SER A 459 -6.52 8.71 -8.16
C SER A 459 -6.29 10.21 -8.34
N LEU A 460 -6.09 10.66 -9.58
CA LEU A 460 -5.94 12.08 -9.92
C LEU A 460 -7.21 12.91 -9.70
N LEU A 461 -8.36 12.38 -10.10
CA LEU A 461 -9.64 13.10 -10.05
C LEU A 461 -10.23 13.13 -8.64
N VAL A 462 -10.02 12.07 -7.85
CA VAL A 462 -10.73 11.87 -6.60
C VAL A 462 -9.79 11.63 -5.42
N GLU A 463 -8.98 10.57 -5.43
CA GLU A 463 -8.22 10.15 -4.24
C GLU A 463 -7.29 11.26 -3.70
N ILE A 464 -6.41 11.79 -4.54
CA ILE A 464 -5.39 12.76 -4.13
C ILE A 464 -5.97 14.14 -3.84
N PRO A 465 -6.90 14.69 -4.66
CA PRO A 465 -7.55 15.95 -4.33
C PRO A 465 -8.23 15.92 -2.96
N TYR A 466 -8.96 14.84 -2.63
CA TYR A 466 -9.62 14.74 -1.32
C TYR A 466 -8.64 14.58 -0.16
N ILE A 467 -7.52 13.88 -0.37
CA ILE A 467 -6.42 13.84 0.62
C ILE A 467 -5.85 15.25 0.84
N SER A 468 -5.58 15.99 -0.23
CA SER A 468 -5.02 17.35 -0.19
C SER A 468 -5.99 18.34 0.46
N LEU A 469 -7.28 18.26 0.14
CA LEU A 469 -8.34 19.02 0.78
C LEU A 469 -8.39 18.74 2.28
N THR A 470 -8.35 17.48 2.68
CA THR A 470 -8.35 17.09 4.10
C THR A 470 -7.15 17.67 4.84
N ARG A 471 -5.94 17.62 4.25
CA ARG A 471 -4.75 18.26 4.82
C ARG A 471 -4.93 19.77 4.97
N LEU A 472 -5.52 20.42 3.96
CA LEU A 472 -5.79 21.86 3.96
C LEU A 472 -6.81 22.25 5.04
N PHE A 473 -7.93 21.54 5.14
CA PHE A 473 -8.95 21.76 6.17
C PHE A 473 -8.39 21.62 7.58
N ILE A 474 -7.58 20.59 7.84
CA ILE A 474 -6.92 20.40 9.14
C ILE A 474 -5.96 21.56 9.46
N ARG A 475 -5.23 22.05 8.46
CA ARG A 475 -4.32 23.20 8.63
C ARG A 475 -5.10 24.47 9.01
N TYR A 476 -6.20 24.76 8.32
CA TYR A 476 -7.06 25.90 8.65
C TYR A 476 -7.67 25.78 10.04
N PHE A 477 -8.14 24.58 10.42
CA PHE A 477 -8.71 24.35 11.74
C PHE A 477 -7.69 24.56 12.87
N ARG A 478 -6.42 24.15 12.68
CA ARG A 478 -5.34 24.42 13.65
C ARG A 478 -4.97 25.89 13.74
N TYR A 479 -4.93 26.59 12.60
CA TYR A 479 -4.68 28.03 12.55
C TYR A 479 -5.75 28.81 13.32
N ALA A 480 -7.04 28.46 13.12
CA ALA A 480 -8.15 29.06 13.85
C ALA A 480 -8.10 28.84 15.38
N LYS A 481 -7.47 27.74 15.83
CA LYS A 481 -7.25 27.45 17.27
C LYS A 481 -5.96 28.06 17.85
N GLY A 482 -5.21 28.86 17.10
CA GLY A 482 -3.94 29.45 17.57
C GLY A 482 -2.83 28.43 17.83
N THR A 483 -2.99 27.17 17.42
CA THR A 483 -2.01 26.09 17.64
C THR A 483 -1.07 26.00 16.44
N SER A 484 -0.25 27.03 16.29
CA SER A 484 0.90 27.07 15.38
C SER A 484 2.04 26.22 15.96
N LYS A 485 1.92 24.89 15.91
CA LYS A 485 3.10 24.02 15.96
C LYS A 485 3.14 23.16 14.71
N VAL A 486 4.10 23.53 13.87
CA VAL A 486 4.53 22.92 12.62
C VAL A 486 4.88 21.45 12.85
N LEU A 487 4.50 20.60 11.91
CA LEU A 487 4.90 19.19 11.83
C LEU A 487 5.63 19.01 10.50
#